data_AF-A0A840J5S6-F1
#
_entry.id   AF-A0A840J5S6-F1
#
_cell.length_a   1.000
_cell.length_b   1.000
_cell.length_c   1.000
_cell.angle_alpha   90.00
_cell.angle_beta   90.00
_cell.angle_gamma   90.00
#
_symmetry.space_group_name_H-M   'P 1'
#
loop_
_entity.id
_entity.type
_entity.pdbx_description
1 polymer ?
#
loop_
_entity_poly.entity_id
_entity_poly.type
_entity_poly.pdbx_seq_one_letter_code
_entity_poly.pdbx_strand_id
1 'polypeptide(L)'
;MTRRYDRDPRYSPAFGSVSRGWAAAVRELPRTPVVLAVDGPAALDWPAALAGLRESLAAEGIAHRTLDLREYEADWSTVRARTGDDGTDPYYLKLARNSVADVYRELPRPARPAAGVLMVCGPGAALVDHDVLWYADLPKRYAEAAVAAGELPVGVNLGRHREPGDLRRLFYADWPMLDAHRDRLAGDVDRWFDARQPESPASLSGAAMRVTLAALATQPVRTRPYFNSTPWGGQWAARELGFAPQRGNTALGYELIAPESGVVVGSDAEAEVELPFQLLCVLYPVEMLGAEVHAEFGTSFPIRFDYLDTVDGGNLSLHLHPRADYMRAHFGWPYTQHESYYVTESAGARVYLGLQEDADLGLMRKQVEVAIERGEQLEVERFVQHHRARTGQLYLIPAGTPHASGAGNLVLEISATPYLYSLRFYDWLRKDAQGRSRPLPYAHGFANLEHARRGTAVVDDLIQSPETLRGGRGWREELLGANAEMFYEVRRFVLDADAEESAEDDTAGRFHVLNVSAGDGVLLETAGGARHDLVFAETLTVPAATGAYRLRPLGSRPVHVVKALVR
;
A
#
# COMPACT_ATOMS: atom_id res chain seq x y z
N MET A 1 16.95 -17.36 -21.61
CA MET A 1 16.31 -17.64 -20.30
C MET A 1 15.87 -16.31 -19.75
N THR A 2 14.58 -16.14 -19.48
CA THR A 2 14.04 -14.96 -18.80
C THR A 2 14.53 -14.92 -17.36
N ARG A 3 14.70 -13.71 -16.83
CA ARG A 3 15.03 -13.55 -15.40
C ARG A 3 13.88 -14.07 -14.54
N ARG A 4 14.19 -14.43 -13.29
CA ARG A 4 13.18 -14.76 -12.29
C ARG A 4 12.51 -13.48 -11.79
N TYR A 5 11.36 -13.66 -11.11
CA TYR A 5 10.69 -12.60 -10.36
C TYR A 5 11.70 -11.90 -9.43
N ASP A 6 11.73 -10.58 -9.51
CA ASP A 6 12.59 -9.73 -8.70
C ASP A 6 11.79 -9.19 -7.50
N ARG A 7 12.24 -9.61 -6.31
CA ARG A 7 11.66 -9.25 -5.01
C ARG A 7 12.22 -7.91 -4.48
N ASP A 8 13.31 -7.43 -5.05
CA ASP A 8 14.01 -6.22 -4.63
C ASP A 8 14.35 -5.32 -5.83
N PRO A 9 13.34 -4.87 -6.61
CA PRO A 9 13.58 -3.96 -7.71
C PRO A 9 14.25 -2.68 -7.17
N ARG A 10 15.45 -2.40 -7.67
CA ARG A 10 16.31 -1.31 -7.17
C ARG A 10 16.69 -0.34 -8.27
N TYR A 11 16.71 0.94 -7.90
CA TYR A 11 17.11 2.04 -8.76
C TYR A 11 18.37 2.71 -8.24
N SER A 12 19.28 3.07 -9.15
CA SER A 12 20.44 3.89 -8.78
C SER A 12 20.00 5.34 -8.50
N PRO A 13 20.62 6.02 -7.52
CA PRO A 13 20.41 7.45 -7.34
C PRO A 13 20.75 8.21 -8.64
N ALA A 14 19.87 9.10 -9.08
CA ALA A 14 20.14 9.95 -10.25
C ALA A 14 21.14 11.08 -9.93
N PHE A 15 21.34 11.37 -8.64
CA PHE A 15 22.31 12.32 -8.13
C PHE A 15 22.80 11.86 -6.75
N GLY A 16 24.07 12.14 -6.42
CA GLY A 16 24.66 11.79 -5.14
C GLY A 16 24.79 10.27 -4.94
N SER A 17 24.80 9.84 -3.68
CA SER A 17 24.94 8.44 -3.29
C SER A 17 24.16 8.14 -2.01
N VAL A 18 23.83 6.87 -1.81
CA VAL A 18 23.36 6.38 -0.51
C VAL A 18 24.56 6.07 0.37
N SER A 19 24.48 6.45 1.64
CA SER A 19 25.49 6.21 2.66
C SER A 19 24.87 5.50 3.86
N ARG A 20 25.62 4.64 4.54
CA ARG A 20 25.19 3.97 5.78
C ARG A 20 25.80 4.63 7.01
N GLY A 21 25.00 4.73 8.07
CA GLY A 21 25.39 5.18 9.40
C GLY A 21 25.26 6.69 9.58
N TRP A 22 25.03 7.09 10.84
CA TRP A 22 24.88 8.49 11.24
C TRP A 22 26.15 9.31 11.00
N ALA A 23 27.34 8.73 11.16
CA ALA A 23 28.63 9.42 11.03
C ALA A 23 28.82 10.10 9.66
N ALA A 24 28.34 9.51 8.56
CA ALA A 24 28.41 10.13 7.24
C ALA A 24 27.59 11.43 7.20
N ALA A 25 26.34 11.38 7.68
CA ALA A 25 25.45 12.53 7.74
C ALA A 25 25.96 13.62 8.72
N VAL A 26 26.49 13.22 9.88
CA VAL A 26 27.02 14.15 10.88
C VAL A 26 28.20 14.95 10.33
N ARG A 27 29.08 14.34 9.52
CA ARG A 27 30.23 15.05 8.92
C ARG A 27 29.82 16.20 8.00
N GLU A 28 28.62 16.11 7.42
CA GLU A 28 28.05 17.11 6.51
C GLU A 28 27.26 18.21 7.24
N LEU A 29 27.02 18.08 8.55
CA LEU A 29 26.35 19.14 9.31
C LEU A 29 27.16 20.45 9.28
N PRO A 30 26.50 21.61 9.29
CA PRO A 30 27.18 22.89 9.46
C PRO A 30 28.02 22.90 10.73
N ARG A 31 29.24 23.46 10.64
CA ARG A 31 30.15 23.58 11.80
C ARG A 31 29.85 24.81 12.67
N THR A 32 28.87 25.61 12.29
CA THR A 32 28.28 26.68 13.10
C THR A 32 27.31 26.10 14.13
N PRO A 33 26.86 26.85 15.14
CA PRO A 33 25.78 26.40 16.01
C PRO A 33 24.49 26.20 15.20
N VAL A 34 23.83 25.05 15.36
CA VAL A 34 22.62 24.69 14.57
C VAL A 34 21.55 24.05 15.45
N VAL A 35 20.28 24.27 15.10
CA VAL A 35 19.15 23.46 15.55
C VAL A 35 18.85 22.41 14.46
N LEU A 36 19.06 21.14 14.79
CA LEU A 36 18.79 20.00 13.92
C LEU A 36 17.46 19.36 14.31
N ALA A 37 16.46 19.41 13.43
CA ALA A 37 15.24 18.64 13.58
C ALA A 37 15.43 17.23 13.00
N VAL A 38 15.13 16.20 13.79
CA VAL A 38 15.06 14.79 13.35
C VAL A 38 13.63 14.32 13.54
N ASP A 39 12.86 14.35 12.46
CA ASP A 39 11.43 13.99 12.42
C ASP A 39 11.25 12.53 11.98
N GLY A 40 10.06 11.96 12.18
CA GLY A 40 9.77 10.58 11.82
C GLY A 40 8.51 10.02 12.52
N PRO A 41 8.13 8.76 12.24
CA PRO A 41 6.94 8.16 12.82
C PRO A 41 7.12 7.81 14.30
N ALA A 42 6.01 7.74 15.04
CA ALA A 42 6.01 7.34 16.45
C ALA A 42 6.52 5.90 16.66
N ALA A 43 6.24 5.00 15.71
CA ALA A 43 6.58 3.59 15.79
C ALA A 43 8.09 3.29 15.66
N LEU A 44 8.91 4.28 15.30
CA LEU A 44 10.37 4.13 15.20
C LEU A 44 11.00 3.83 16.56
N ASP A 45 12.07 3.03 16.57
CA ASP A 45 12.94 2.86 17.74
C ASP A 45 13.82 4.12 17.93
N TRP A 46 13.17 5.16 18.44
CA TRP A 46 13.80 6.44 18.75
C TRP A 46 14.95 6.32 19.77
N PRO A 47 14.86 5.51 20.85
CA PRO A 47 16.00 5.31 21.75
C PRO A 47 17.28 4.86 21.03
N ALA A 48 17.18 3.85 20.16
CA ALA A 48 18.32 3.36 19.38
C ALA A 48 18.81 4.41 18.37
N ALA A 49 17.89 5.03 17.61
CA ALA A 49 18.25 6.07 16.64
C ALA A 49 19.00 7.25 17.29
N LEU A 50 18.52 7.71 18.45
CA LEU A 50 19.14 8.79 19.19
C LEU A 50 20.46 8.37 19.85
N ALA A 51 20.63 7.11 20.24
CA ALA A 51 21.90 6.60 20.74
C ALA A 51 22.98 6.68 19.64
N GLY A 52 22.73 6.07 18.48
CA GLY A 52 23.67 6.08 17.35
C GLY A 52 24.01 7.49 16.84
N LEU A 53 23.03 8.40 16.80
CA LEU A 53 23.27 9.78 16.40
C LEU A 53 24.13 10.55 17.42
N ARG A 54 23.84 10.43 18.73
CA ARG A 54 24.63 11.07 19.79
C ARG A 54 26.08 10.57 19.80
N GLU A 55 26.27 9.26 19.64
CA GLU A 55 27.60 8.65 19.55
C GLU A 55 28.38 9.22 18.36
N SER A 56 27.73 9.34 17.20
CA SER A 56 28.36 9.90 16.00
C SER A 56 28.73 11.38 16.15
N LEU A 57 27.88 12.20 16.80
CA LEU A 57 28.21 13.59 17.12
C LEU A 57 29.40 13.70 18.09
N ALA A 58 29.41 12.86 19.12
CA ALA A 58 30.51 12.82 20.08
C ALA A 58 31.84 12.41 19.43
N ALA A 59 31.81 11.40 18.55
CA ALA A 59 32.97 10.94 17.79
C ALA A 59 33.56 12.03 16.87
N GLU A 60 32.71 12.89 16.32
CA GLU A 60 33.11 14.05 15.50
C GLU A 60 33.50 15.29 16.34
N GLY A 61 33.53 15.16 17.66
CA GLY A 61 33.86 16.26 18.58
C GLY A 61 32.81 17.38 18.61
N ILE A 62 31.58 17.10 18.19
CA ILE A 62 30.49 18.08 18.13
C ILE A 62 29.74 18.05 19.45
N ALA A 63 29.85 19.14 20.22
CA ALA A 63 29.03 19.36 21.40
C ALA A 63 27.55 19.33 21.01
N HIS A 64 26.73 18.58 21.76
CA HIS A 64 25.33 18.43 21.42
C HIS A 64 24.43 18.39 22.66
N ARG A 65 23.16 18.77 22.47
CA ARG A 65 22.06 18.60 23.44
C ARG A 65 20.85 18.05 22.71
N THR A 66 20.02 17.29 23.41
CA THR A 66 18.80 16.70 22.85
C THR A 66 17.58 17.30 23.52
N LEU A 67 16.59 17.65 22.72
CA LEU A 67 15.22 17.92 23.10
C LEU A 67 14.36 16.85 22.44
N ASP A 68 13.78 15.96 23.23
CA ASP A 68 12.86 14.93 22.74
C ASP A 68 11.42 15.44 22.84
N LEU A 69 10.76 15.63 21.69
CA LEU A 69 9.39 16.13 21.65
C LEU A 69 8.39 15.19 22.31
N ARG A 70 8.70 13.89 22.40
CA ARG A 70 7.81 12.91 23.03
C ARG A 70 7.55 13.23 24.51
N GLU A 71 8.49 13.93 25.16
CA GLU A 71 8.34 14.42 26.55
C GLU A 71 7.36 15.61 26.69
N TYR A 72 6.93 16.21 25.57
CA TYR A 72 6.00 17.35 25.51
C TYR A 72 4.57 16.93 25.09
N GLU A 73 4.33 15.63 24.89
CA GLU A 73 3.00 15.10 24.57
C GLU A 73 1.96 15.49 25.63
N ALA A 74 0.74 15.77 25.18
CA ALA A 74 -0.39 15.95 26.09
C ALA A 74 -0.75 14.63 26.78
N ASP A 75 -1.55 14.67 27.84
CA ASP A 75 -2.06 13.44 28.42
C ASP A 75 -2.95 12.69 27.40
N TRP A 76 -3.02 11.37 27.55
CA TRP A 76 -3.69 10.52 26.56
C TRP A 76 -5.17 10.87 26.34
N SER A 77 -5.87 11.30 27.39
CA SER A 77 -7.29 11.68 27.26
C SER A 77 -7.46 12.92 26.39
N THR A 78 -6.57 13.89 26.53
CA THR A 78 -6.51 15.08 25.69
C THR A 78 -6.16 14.73 24.24
N VAL A 79 -5.16 13.86 24.01
CA VAL A 79 -4.78 13.43 22.65
C VAL A 79 -5.97 12.76 21.96
N ARG A 80 -6.64 11.81 22.61
CA ARG A 80 -7.83 11.14 22.03
C ARG A 80 -8.96 12.11 21.71
N ALA A 81 -9.24 13.05 22.61
CA ALA A 81 -10.29 14.04 22.40
C ALA A 81 -10.00 14.94 21.19
N ARG A 82 -8.72 15.30 20.97
CA ARG A 82 -8.30 16.15 19.85
C ARG A 82 -8.23 15.40 18.52
N THR A 83 -7.72 14.17 18.51
CA THR A 83 -7.43 13.44 17.27
C THR A 83 -8.55 12.49 16.82
N GLY A 84 -9.70 12.50 17.49
CA GLY A 84 -10.87 11.73 17.09
C GLY A 84 -10.76 10.24 17.43
N ASP A 85 -11.23 9.88 18.63
CA ASP A 85 -11.57 8.51 19.02
C ASP A 85 -12.58 8.56 20.19
N ASP A 86 -13.87 8.62 19.87
CA ASP A 86 -14.95 8.63 20.87
C ASP A 86 -15.30 7.24 21.41
N GLY A 87 -14.64 6.18 20.92
CA GLY A 87 -14.84 4.79 21.32
C GLY A 87 -16.16 4.18 20.85
N THR A 88 -16.89 4.83 19.93
CA THR A 88 -18.22 4.37 19.47
C THR A 88 -18.14 3.18 18.52
N ASP A 89 -17.23 3.22 17.55
CA ASP A 89 -16.97 2.13 16.61
C ASP A 89 -15.74 1.32 17.09
N PRO A 90 -15.88 0.01 17.41
CA PRO A 90 -14.75 -0.79 17.87
C PRO A 90 -13.78 -1.18 16.74
N TYR A 91 -14.18 -1.08 15.48
CA TYR A 91 -13.44 -1.57 14.31
C TYR A 91 -12.70 -0.46 13.58
N TYR A 92 -13.34 0.68 13.42
CA TYR A 92 -12.88 1.78 12.57
C TYR A 92 -12.83 3.09 13.33
N LEU A 93 -11.94 3.98 12.89
CA LEU A 93 -12.09 5.41 13.17
C LEU A 93 -12.29 6.13 11.84
N LYS A 94 -12.94 7.29 11.91
CA LYS A 94 -12.90 8.23 10.80
C LYS A 94 -11.45 8.68 10.61
N LEU A 95 -10.99 8.74 9.37
CA LEU A 95 -9.63 9.20 9.09
C LEU A 95 -9.35 10.55 9.76
N ALA A 96 -8.30 10.61 10.57
CA ALA A 96 -7.88 11.84 11.20
C ALA A 96 -7.46 12.87 10.14
N ARG A 97 -7.89 14.11 10.34
CA ARG A 97 -7.49 15.28 9.55
C ARG A 97 -6.65 16.26 10.37
N ASN A 98 -6.33 15.85 11.58
CA ASN A 98 -5.59 16.61 12.58
C ASN A 98 -4.14 16.83 12.18
N SER A 99 -3.51 17.80 12.81
CA SER A 99 -2.07 18.01 12.70
C SER A 99 -1.35 17.16 13.75
N VAL A 100 -0.13 16.71 13.46
CA VAL A 100 0.77 16.12 14.47
C VAL A 100 0.95 17.07 15.67
N ALA A 101 0.83 18.38 15.47
CA ALA A 101 0.84 19.38 16.54
C ALA A 101 -0.24 19.17 17.62
N ASP A 102 -1.38 18.57 17.26
CA ASP A 102 -2.52 18.37 18.18
C ASP A 102 -2.20 17.37 19.32
N VAL A 103 -1.15 16.57 19.14
CA VAL A 103 -0.65 15.59 20.11
C VAL A 103 0.06 16.25 21.30
N TYR A 104 0.58 17.46 21.14
CA TYR A 104 1.41 18.11 22.15
C TYR A 104 0.59 19.00 23.10
N ARG A 105 1.05 19.08 24.36
CA ARG A 105 0.50 20.06 25.31
C ARG A 105 0.86 21.48 24.87
N GLU A 106 2.13 21.66 24.54
CA GLU A 106 2.74 22.87 24.03
C GLU A 106 3.99 22.49 23.24
N LEU A 107 4.21 23.14 22.09
CA LEU A 107 5.44 22.98 21.33
C LEU A 107 6.56 23.83 21.95
N PRO A 108 7.72 23.23 22.27
CA PRO A 108 8.80 23.96 22.91
C PRO A 108 9.43 24.99 21.97
N ARG A 109 9.95 26.08 22.55
CA ARG A 109 10.70 27.13 21.86
C ARG A 109 12.11 27.21 22.45
N PRO A 110 12.98 26.23 22.14
CA PRO A 110 14.29 26.19 22.76
C PRO A 110 15.16 27.37 22.31
N ALA A 111 15.96 27.90 23.22
CA ALA A 111 16.97 28.89 22.85
C ALA A 111 18.01 28.26 21.92
N ARG A 112 18.36 28.98 20.85
CA ARG A 112 19.38 28.55 19.89
C ARG A 112 20.71 28.27 20.61
N PRO A 113 21.45 27.21 20.23
CA PRO A 113 22.71 26.89 20.89
C PRO A 113 23.77 27.97 20.62
N ALA A 114 24.56 28.30 21.63
CA ALA A 114 25.73 29.18 21.46
C ALA A 114 26.92 28.47 20.79
N ALA A 115 26.96 27.13 20.90
CA ALA A 115 27.95 26.26 20.29
C ALA A 115 27.34 24.87 20.05
N GLY A 116 27.79 24.20 18.99
CA GLY A 116 27.39 22.82 18.69
C GLY A 116 25.95 22.68 18.20
N VAL A 117 25.37 21.50 18.39
CA VAL A 117 24.07 21.12 17.84
C VAL A 117 23.02 20.99 18.95
N LEU A 118 21.88 21.67 18.78
CA LEU A 118 20.66 21.31 19.49
C LEU A 118 19.85 20.37 18.60
N MET A 119 19.72 19.11 19.00
CA MET A 119 18.86 18.16 18.31
C MET A 119 17.45 18.22 18.88
N VAL A 120 16.46 18.50 18.05
CA VAL A 120 15.04 18.34 18.34
C VAL A 120 14.57 17.07 17.66
N CYS A 121 14.05 16.11 18.42
CA CYS A 121 13.79 14.77 17.90
C CYS A 121 12.40 14.26 18.26
N GLY A 122 11.89 13.33 17.47
CA GLY A 122 10.58 12.71 17.65
C GLY A 122 9.60 13.11 16.56
N PRO A 123 8.40 12.52 16.55
CA PRO A 123 7.35 12.93 15.63
C PRO A 123 7.10 14.43 15.72
N GLY A 124 6.96 15.12 14.59
CA GLY A 124 6.72 16.56 14.60
C GLY A 124 7.92 17.43 14.99
N ALA A 125 9.14 16.90 15.04
CA ALA A 125 10.37 17.68 15.29
C ALA A 125 10.47 18.92 14.39
N ALA A 126 10.00 18.82 13.13
CA ALA A 126 9.99 19.91 12.18
C ALA A 126 9.02 21.05 12.54
N LEU A 127 8.12 20.86 13.51
CA LEU A 127 7.23 21.93 14.01
C LEU A 127 7.95 22.95 14.90
N VAL A 128 9.16 22.62 15.37
CA VAL A 128 10.02 23.54 16.12
C VAL A 128 10.94 24.27 15.14
N ASP A 129 11.20 25.56 15.37
CA ASP A 129 12.14 26.35 14.55
C ASP A 129 13.52 25.67 14.47
N HIS A 130 13.99 25.42 13.25
CA HIS A 130 15.18 24.62 12.97
C HIS A 130 15.97 25.15 11.76
N ASP A 131 17.25 24.76 11.68
CA ASP A 131 18.15 25.12 10.59
C ASP A 131 18.37 24.00 9.59
N VAL A 132 18.27 22.76 10.06
CA VAL A 132 18.48 21.54 9.27
C VAL A 132 17.37 20.55 9.61
N LEU A 133 16.78 19.93 8.58
CA LEU A 133 15.71 18.96 8.69
C LEU A 133 16.15 17.58 8.18
N TRP A 134 16.21 16.62 9.09
CA TRP A 134 16.37 15.21 8.79
C TRP A 134 15.05 14.47 9.02
N TYR A 135 14.69 13.59 8.09
CA TYR A 135 13.50 12.74 8.22
C TYR A 135 13.93 11.27 8.33
N ALA A 136 13.66 10.65 9.48
CA ALA A 136 13.92 9.25 9.76
C ALA A 136 12.65 8.42 9.50
N ASP A 137 12.57 7.83 8.31
CA ASP A 137 11.44 7.04 7.88
C ASP A 137 11.52 5.57 8.32
N LEU A 138 10.36 4.98 8.51
CA LEU A 138 10.19 3.55 8.74
C LEU A 138 9.07 3.05 7.82
N PRO A 139 9.36 2.16 6.86
CA PRO A 139 8.32 1.64 5.98
C PRO A 139 7.17 1.02 6.76
N LYS A 140 5.93 1.29 6.33
CA LYS A 140 4.72 1.01 7.12
C LYS A 140 4.58 -0.43 7.60
N ARG A 141 5.01 -1.42 6.81
CA ARG A 141 5.01 -2.84 7.22
C ARG A 141 5.83 -3.12 8.48
N TYR A 142 6.92 -2.38 8.71
CA TYR A 142 7.71 -2.53 9.94
C TYR A 142 7.05 -1.80 11.11
N ALA A 143 6.44 -0.63 10.86
CA ALA A 143 5.67 0.07 11.87
C ALA A 143 4.45 -0.76 12.34
N GLU A 144 3.70 -1.35 11.40
CA GLU A 144 2.58 -2.25 11.69
C GLU A 144 3.05 -3.48 12.47
N ALA A 145 4.12 -4.14 12.02
CA ALA A 145 4.67 -5.31 12.71
C ALA A 145 5.09 -4.98 14.14
N ALA A 146 5.74 -3.83 14.36
CA ALA A 146 6.15 -3.38 15.69
C ALA A 146 4.95 -3.10 16.61
N VAL A 147 3.93 -2.38 16.11
CA VAL A 147 2.70 -2.12 16.87
C VAL A 147 1.96 -3.42 17.19
N ALA A 148 1.90 -4.36 16.24
CA ALA A 148 1.28 -5.66 16.44
C ALA A 148 2.04 -6.55 17.45
N ALA A 149 3.35 -6.39 17.57
CA ALA A 149 4.16 -7.10 18.57
C ALA A 149 3.89 -6.55 19.99
N GLY A 150 3.66 -5.24 20.12
CA GLY A 150 3.34 -4.61 21.40
C GLY A 150 4.51 -4.57 22.38
N GLU A 151 5.75 -4.59 21.87
CA GLU A 151 6.99 -4.64 22.66
C GLU A 151 7.66 -3.25 22.73
N LEU A 152 7.64 -2.63 23.90
CA LEU A 152 8.31 -1.36 24.15
C LEU A 152 9.85 -1.50 24.06
N PRO A 153 10.57 -0.47 23.60
CA PRO A 153 10.10 0.91 23.34
C PRO A 153 9.57 1.17 21.92
N VAL A 154 9.38 0.13 21.10
CA VAL A 154 9.03 0.25 19.67
C VAL A 154 7.52 0.06 19.48
N GLY A 155 6.97 0.46 18.33
CA GLY A 155 5.57 0.16 18.00
C GLY A 155 4.56 0.91 18.88
N VAL A 156 4.85 2.18 19.17
CA VAL A 156 3.96 3.07 19.92
C VAL A 156 3.15 3.98 18.98
N ASN A 157 2.00 4.46 19.46
CA ASN A 157 1.20 5.45 18.77
C ASN A 157 1.58 6.89 19.17
N LEU A 158 1.20 7.86 18.34
CA LEU A 158 1.32 9.30 18.64
C LEU A 158 0.62 9.64 19.96
N GLY A 159 1.33 10.34 20.86
CA GLY A 159 0.77 10.79 22.13
C GLY A 159 0.72 9.72 23.22
N ARG A 160 1.38 8.58 22.98
CA ARG A 160 1.38 7.42 23.86
C ARG A 160 2.72 6.69 23.84
N HIS A 161 3.84 7.42 23.77
CA HIS A 161 5.17 6.85 23.54
C HIS A 161 5.71 5.91 24.65
N ARG A 162 4.97 5.70 25.74
CA ARG A 162 5.36 4.83 26.88
C ARG A 162 4.46 3.61 27.05
N GLU A 163 3.49 3.40 26.17
CA GLU A 163 2.60 2.25 26.22
C GLU A 163 2.52 1.60 24.84
N PRO A 164 2.27 0.28 24.75
CA PRO A 164 2.08 -0.39 23.48
C PRO A 164 0.98 0.27 22.64
N GLY A 165 1.24 0.41 21.35
CA GLY A 165 0.26 0.93 20.40
C GLY A 165 -0.86 -0.07 20.08
N ASP A 166 -1.84 0.40 19.32
CA ASP A 166 -2.90 -0.39 18.73
C ASP A 166 -3.04 -0.11 17.22
N LEU A 167 -3.39 -1.15 16.47
CA LEU A 167 -3.48 -1.08 15.01
C LEU A 167 -4.62 -0.18 14.53
N ARG A 168 -5.73 -0.09 15.28
CA ARG A 168 -6.88 0.72 14.87
C ARG A 168 -6.47 2.18 14.80
N ARG A 169 -5.82 2.68 15.85
CA ARG A 169 -5.31 4.05 15.85
C ARG A 169 -4.19 4.24 14.83
N LEU A 170 -3.27 3.28 14.71
CA LEU A 170 -2.19 3.35 13.73
C LEU A 170 -2.73 3.64 12.33
N PHE A 171 -3.74 2.87 11.91
CA PHE A 171 -4.28 2.92 10.56
C PHE A 171 -5.14 4.15 10.29
N TYR A 172 -5.97 4.57 11.24
CA TYR A 172 -7.00 5.58 11.00
C TYR A 172 -6.68 6.97 11.57
N ALA A 173 -5.75 7.08 12.52
CA ALA A 173 -5.34 8.35 13.08
C ALA A 173 -3.86 8.67 12.80
N ASP A 174 -2.95 7.81 13.25
CA ASP A 174 -1.53 8.14 13.21
C ASP A 174 -0.99 8.21 11.78
N TRP A 175 -1.25 7.20 10.94
CA TRP A 175 -0.78 7.23 9.55
C TRP A 175 -1.32 8.41 8.75
N PRO A 176 -2.64 8.73 8.75
CA PRO A 176 -3.13 9.94 8.09
C PRO A 176 -2.46 11.23 8.57
N MET A 177 -2.24 11.37 9.88
CA MET A 177 -1.58 12.55 10.46
C MET A 177 -0.10 12.62 10.06
N LEU A 178 0.62 11.50 10.14
CA LEU A 178 2.05 11.39 9.82
C LEU A 178 2.31 11.51 8.31
N ASP A 179 1.47 10.90 7.48
CA ASP A 179 1.55 11.03 6.02
C ASP A 179 1.35 12.48 5.61
N ALA A 180 0.29 13.14 6.11
CA ALA A 180 0.05 14.56 5.83
C ALA A 180 1.18 15.48 6.36
N HIS A 181 1.83 15.10 7.46
CA HIS A 181 3.00 15.81 7.99
C HIS A 181 4.23 15.63 7.09
N ARG A 182 4.61 14.38 6.80
CA ARG A 182 5.71 14.03 5.89
C ARG A 182 5.55 14.71 4.53
N ASP A 183 4.35 14.62 3.94
CA ASP A 183 4.09 15.11 2.59
C ASP A 183 4.30 16.63 2.50
N ARG A 184 3.98 17.39 3.56
CA ARG A 184 4.28 18.83 3.64
C ARG A 184 5.77 19.12 3.74
N LEU A 185 6.53 18.24 4.40
CA LEU A 185 7.96 18.41 4.62
C LEU A 185 8.82 17.95 3.44
N ALA A 186 8.31 17.09 2.56
CA ALA A 186 9.10 16.39 1.54
C ALA A 186 9.95 17.31 0.64
N GLY A 187 9.48 18.54 0.38
CA GLY A 187 10.22 19.56 -0.38
C GLY A 187 11.44 20.11 0.35
N ASP A 188 11.40 20.16 1.67
CA ASP A 188 12.35 20.88 2.53
C ASP A 188 13.30 19.96 3.31
N VAL A 189 13.09 18.64 3.28
CA VAL A 189 14.00 17.67 3.91
C VAL A 189 15.42 17.84 3.35
N ASP A 190 16.41 18.00 4.23
CA ASP A 190 17.84 18.08 3.89
C ASP A 190 18.47 16.70 3.76
N ARG A 191 17.97 15.71 4.52
CA ARG A 191 18.42 14.32 4.44
C ARG A 191 17.31 13.34 4.83
N TRP A 192 17.16 12.32 4.00
CA TRP A 192 16.24 11.22 4.23
C TRP A 192 16.98 10.01 4.77
N PHE A 193 16.47 9.41 5.85
CA PHE A 193 16.99 8.19 6.43
C PHE A 193 15.96 7.08 6.32
N ASP A 194 16.42 5.91 5.92
CA ASP A 194 15.72 4.64 6.10
C ASP A 194 16.18 4.01 7.41
N ALA A 195 15.32 4.08 8.42
CA ALA A 195 15.63 3.72 9.79
C ALA A 195 15.20 2.28 10.17
N ARG A 196 15.13 1.36 9.19
CA ARG A 196 15.01 -0.09 9.44
C ARG A 196 16.09 -0.62 10.39
N GLN A 197 17.28 -0.03 10.34
CA GLN A 197 18.39 -0.27 11.27
C GLN A 197 18.71 1.04 12.01
N PRO A 198 18.04 1.35 13.13
CA PRO A 198 18.07 2.67 13.74
C PRO A 198 19.46 3.09 14.25
N GLU A 199 20.30 2.15 14.68
CA GLU A 199 21.68 2.41 15.12
C GLU A 199 22.60 2.83 13.96
N SER A 200 22.30 2.38 12.73
CA SER A 200 23.13 2.63 11.55
C SER A 200 22.29 2.71 10.27
N PRO A 201 21.44 3.75 10.15
CA PRO A 201 20.48 3.85 9.06
C PRO A 201 21.17 4.13 7.74
N ALA A 202 20.55 3.69 6.65
CA ALA A 202 20.92 4.16 5.32
C ALA A 202 20.31 5.54 5.07
N SER A 203 20.99 6.39 4.30
CA SER A 203 20.51 7.73 3.99
C SER A 203 21.05 8.29 2.69
N LEU A 204 20.33 9.28 2.16
CA LEU A 204 20.76 10.14 1.05
C LEU A 204 20.35 11.58 1.34
N SER A 205 21.04 12.54 0.72
CA SER A 205 20.65 13.94 0.80
C SER A 205 19.25 14.16 0.21
N GLY A 206 18.53 15.17 0.70
CA GLY A 206 17.22 15.55 0.17
C GLY A 206 17.28 15.96 -1.29
N ALA A 207 18.40 16.56 -1.74
CA ALA A 207 18.63 16.84 -3.15
C ALA A 207 18.73 15.54 -3.98
N ALA A 208 19.50 14.55 -3.51
CA ALA A 208 19.58 13.24 -4.16
C ALA A 208 18.22 12.54 -4.21
N MET A 209 17.44 12.61 -3.11
CA MET A 209 16.09 12.07 -3.06
C MET A 209 15.19 12.72 -4.11
N ARG A 210 15.08 14.05 -4.12
CA ARG A 210 14.20 14.79 -5.04
C ARG A 210 14.59 14.57 -6.50
N VAL A 211 15.88 14.64 -6.86
CA VAL A 211 16.35 14.42 -8.24
C VAL A 211 16.10 12.97 -8.69
N THR A 212 16.29 12.00 -7.81
CA THR A 212 16.02 10.59 -8.13
C THR A 212 14.52 10.35 -8.34
N LEU A 213 13.67 10.88 -7.44
CA LEU A 213 12.22 10.78 -7.58
C LEU A 213 11.70 11.51 -8.84
N ALA A 214 12.30 12.64 -9.23
CA ALA A 214 11.96 13.32 -10.49
C ALA A 214 12.21 12.42 -11.71
N ALA A 215 13.38 11.77 -11.74
CA ALA A 215 13.75 10.87 -12.83
C ALA A 215 12.85 9.62 -12.89
N LEU A 216 12.46 9.09 -11.72
CA LEU A 216 11.53 7.97 -11.62
C LEU A 216 10.10 8.34 -12.00
N ALA A 217 9.71 9.61 -11.81
CA ALA A 217 8.36 10.08 -12.16
C ALA A 217 8.09 10.15 -13.67
N THR A 218 9.12 9.99 -14.51
CA THR A 218 9.01 10.06 -15.98
C THR A 218 9.36 8.75 -16.68
N GLN A 219 9.49 7.65 -15.94
CA GLN A 219 9.81 6.34 -16.51
C GLN A 219 9.15 5.21 -15.70
N PRO A 220 8.97 4.01 -16.28
CA PRO A 220 8.36 2.90 -15.58
C PRO A 220 9.06 2.55 -14.25
N VAL A 221 8.27 2.42 -13.19
CA VAL A 221 8.74 2.22 -11.81
C VAL A 221 8.02 1.06 -11.13
N ARG A 222 8.79 0.22 -10.44
CA ARG A 222 8.31 -0.87 -9.61
C ARG A 222 8.53 -0.53 -8.15
N THR A 223 7.59 -0.96 -7.34
CA THR A 223 7.65 -0.93 -5.89
C THR A 223 8.26 -2.22 -5.37
N ARG A 224 8.84 -2.19 -4.16
CA ARG A 224 9.28 -3.40 -3.45
C ARG A 224 8.05 -4.22 -3.06
N PRO A 225 7.86 -5.41 -3.63
CA PRO A 225 6.75 -6.27 -3.26
C PRO A 225 6.96 -6.89 -1.89
N TYR A 226 5.87 -7.22 -1.20
CA TYR A 226 5.93 -7.92 0.07
C TYR A 226 4.70 -8.80 0.28
N PHE A 227 4.88 -9.97 0.90
CA PHE A 227 3.80 -10.93 1.13
C PHE A 227 3.50 -11.09 2.62
N ASN A 228 2.27 -10.75 2.99
CA ASN A 228 1.74 -10.85 4.34
C ASN A 228 1.04 -12.18 4.58
N SER A 229 1.04 -12.64 5.84
CA SER A 229 0.30 -13.83 6.26
C SER A 229 -1.07 -13.48 6.86
N THR A 230 -2.08 -14.29 6.57
CA THR A 230 -3.41 -14.20 7.21
C THR A 230 -3.97 -15.61 7.47
N PRO A 231 -5.03 -15.79 8.27
CA PRO A 231 -5.56 -17.13 8.57
C PRO A 231 -6.07 -17.94 7.37
N TRP A 232 -6.32 -17.35 6.20
CA TRP A 232 -6.64 -18.11 4.97
C TRP A 232 -5.45 -18.37 4.06
N GLY A 233 -4.31 -17.74 4.29
CA GLY A 233 -3.26 -17.64 3.28
C GLY A 233 -2.79 -18.98 2.74
N GLY A 234 -2.49 -18.98 1.44
CA GLY A 234 -1.93 -20.09 0.72
C GLY A 234 -0.41 -20.15 0.76
N GLN A 235 0.16 -20.91 -0.18
CA GLN A 235 1.60 -21.19 -0.27
C GLN A 235 2.18 -20.88 -1.66
N TRP A 236 1.39 -20.30 -2.56
CA TRP A 236 1.79 -20.09 -3.94
C TRP A 236 3.03 -19.20 -4.04
N ALA A 237 3.03 -18.03 -3.40
CA ALA A 237 4.16 -17.10 -3.52
C ALA A 237 5.42 -17.64 -2.84
N ALA A 238 5.28 -18.44 -1.78
CA ALA A 238 6.42 -19.12 -1.18
C ALA A 238 7.07 -20.13 -2.15
N ARG A 239 6.26 -20.88 -2.90
CA ARG A 239 6.74 -21.89 -3.86
C ARG A 239 7.26 -21.29 -5.16
N GLU A 240 6.50 -20.38 -5.75
CA GLU A 240 6.76 -19.88 -7.10
C GLU A 240 7.71 -18.67 -7.11
N LEU A 241 7.61 -17.80 -6.09
CA LEU A 241 8.37 -16.54 -6.02
C LEU A 241 9.46 -16.56 -4.94
N GLY A 242 9.47 -17.59 -4.08
CA GLY A 242 10.47 -17.77 -3.03
C GLY A 242 10.32 -16.82 -1.85
N PHE A 243 9.13 -16.26 -1.59
CA PHE A 243 8.90 -15.46 -0.38
C PHE A 243 8.89 -16.35 0.87
N ALA A 244 9.56 -15.89 1.93
CA ALA A 244 9.54 -16.61 3.20
C ALA A 244 8.21 -16.31 3.94
N PRO A 245 7.40 -17.32 4.27
CA PRO A 245 6.15 -17.10 4.99
C PRO A 245 6.42 -16.66 6.43
N GLN A 246 5.99 -15.46 6.80
CA GLN A 246 6.26 -14.93 8.15
C GLN A 246 5.48 -15.65 9.25
N ARG A 247 4.21 -15.99 8.99
CA ARG A 247 3.35 -16.75 9.92
C ARG A 247 2.80 -18.02 9.27
N GLY A 248 3.66 -18.68 8.51
CA GLY A 248 3.38 -19.98 7.92
C GLY A 248 2.63 -19.98 6.59
N ASN A 249 2.26 -18.81 6.03
CA ASN A 249 1.67 -18.70 4.69
C ASN A 249 1.97 -17.36 3.98
N THR A 250 1.61 -17.28 2.70
CA THR A 250 1.62 -16.06 1.88
C THR A 250 0.18 -15.78 1.44
N ALA A 251 -0.51 -14.84 2.09
CA ALA A 251 -1.91 -14.56 1.81
C ALA A 251 -2.11 -13.35 0.89
N LEU A 252 -1.42 -12.25 1.21
CA LEU A 252 -1.59 -10.94 0.60
C LEU A 252 -0.26 -10.50 0.01
N GLY A 253 -0.15 -10.49 -1.32
CA GLY A 253 1.03 -10.00 -2.04
C GLY A 253 0.85 -8.56 -2.43
N TYR A 254 1.41 -7.64 -1.66
CA TYR A 254 1.34 -6.21 -1.94
C TYR A 254 2.36 -5.88 -3.03
N GLU A 255 1.89 -5.90 -4.28
CA GLU A 255 2.68 -5.46 -5.42
C GLU A 255 2.70 -3.92 -5.47
N LEU A 256 1.53 -3.29 -5.48
CA LEU A 256 1.37 -1.84 -5.49
C LEU A 256 0.17 -1.43 -4.63
N ILE A 257 0.44 -0.97 -3.41
CA ILE A 257 -0.52 -0.25 -2.57
C ILE A 257 0.17 1.06 -2.20
N ALA A 258 -0.05 2.11 -3.01
CA ALA A 258 0.74 3.34 -2.95
C ALA A 258 0.95 3.94 -1.55
N PRO A 259 -0.04 3.94 -0.63
CA PRO A 259 0.18 4.39 0.75
C PRO A 259 1.19 3.57 1.56
N GLU A 260 1.47 2.32 1.18
CA GLU A 260 2.39 1.40 1.90
C GLU A 260 3.63 1.02 1.11
N SER A 261 3.55 1.06 -0.21
CA SER A 261 4.61 0.63 -1.09
C SER A 261 5.80 1.60 -1.05
N GLY A 262 7.00 1.03 -1.13
CA GLY A 262 8.24 1.78 -1.25
C GLY A 262 8.97 1.49 -2.57
N VAL A 263 9.83 2.42 -2.98
CA VAL A 263 10.76 2.30 -4.09
C VAL A 263 12.18 2.24 -3.54
N VAL A 264 12.94 1.21 -3.92
CA VAL A 264 14.29 0.99 -3.40
C VAL A 264 15.29 1.79 -4.22
N VAL A 265 16.04 2.66 -3.56
CA VAL A 265 17.10 3.48 -4.17
C VAL A 265 18.44 3.12 -3.52
N GLY A 266 19.43 2.71 -4.32
CA GLY A 266 20.74 2.32 -3.82
C GLY A 266 21.63 1.66 -4.88
N SER A 267 22.88 1.41 -4.52
CA SER A 267 23.82 0.62 -5.34
C SER A 267 23.66 -0.88 -5.09
N ASP A 268 23.41 -1.26 -3.85
CA ASP A 268 23.38 -2.63 -3.36
C ASP A 268 22.52 -2.71 -2.06
N ALA A 269 22.40 -3.92 -1.49
CA ALA A 269 21.60 -4.15 -0.29
C ALA A 269 22.21 -3.53 0.99
N GLU A 270 23.50 -3.21 0.97
CA GLU A 270 24.16 -2.56 2.10
C GLU A 270 23.98 -1.04 2.08
N ALA A 271 23.83 -0.44 0.90
CA ALA A 271 23.63 0.98 0.70
C ALA A 271 22.34 1.26 -0.10
N GLU A 272 21.20 0.96 0.51
CA GLU A 272 19.87 1.27 -0.03
C GLU A 272 18.96 1.97 0.98
N VAL A 273 18.12 2.86 0.47
CA VAL A 273 16.94 3.37 1.18
C VAL A 273 15.68 2.88 0.49
N GLU A 274 14.62 2.71 1.25
CA GLU A 274 13.27 2.55 0.71
C GLU A 274 12.50 3.87 0.87
N LEU A 275 12.24 4.53 -0.26
CA LEU A 275 11.46 5.77 -0.29
C LEU A 275 9.97 5.44 -0.48
N PRO A 276 9.04 6.05 0.27
CA PRO A 276 7.61 5.84 0.03
C PRO A 276 7.24 6.19 -1.42
N PHE A 277 6.56 5.27 -2.11
CA PHE A 277 6.05 5.51 -3.47
C PHE A 277 5.16 6.77 -3.51
N GLN A 278 4.44 7.02 -2.42
CA GLN A 278 3.63 8.22 -2.22
C GLN A 278 4.41 9.53 -2.47
N LEU A 279 5.73 9.58 -2.23
CA LEU A 279 6.53 10.78 -2.49
C LEU A 279 6.61 11.13 -3.98
N LEU A 280 6.51 10.15 -4.88
CA LEU A 280 6.40 10.40 -6.33
C LEU A 280 5.11 11.18 -6.63
N CYS A 281 4.00 10.80 -6.00
CA CYS A 281 2.69 11.42 -6.20
C CYS A 281 2.58 12.80 -5.53
N VAL A 282 3.38 13.05 -4.48
CA VAL A 282 3.38 14.32 -3.74
C VAL A 282 4.29 15.36 -4.40
N LEU A 283 5.50 14.96 -4.80
CA LEU A 283 6.49 15.87 -5.37
C LEU A 283 6.31 16.07 -6.87
N TYR A 284 5.79 15.07 -7.59
CA TYR A 284 5.62 15.07 -9.05
C TYR A 284 4.22 14.56 -9.46
N PRO A 285 3.13 15.16 -8.93
CA PRO A 285 1.77 14.66 -9.13
C PRO A 285 1.35 14.59 -10.59
N VAL A 286 1.70 15.59 -11.41
CA VAL A 286 1.28 15.66 -12.81
C VAL A 286 2.04 14.63 -13.64
N GLU A 287 3.34 14.48 -13.40
CA GLU A 287 4.19 13.52 -14.09
C GLU A 287 3.79 12.07 -13.77
N MET A 288 3.49 11.81 -12.50
CA MET A 288 3.05 10.49 -12.05
C MET A 288 1.63 10.17 -12.48
N LEU A 289 0.66 10.98 -12.05
CA LEU A 289 -0.77 10.66 -12.14
C LEU A 289 -1.38 11.14 -13.46
N GLY A 290 -0.90 12.25 -14.00
CA GLY A 290 -1.58 13.01 -15.04
C GLY A 290 -2.44 14.13 -14.46
N ALA A 291 -2.67 15.19 -15.24
CA ALA A 291 -3.37 16.39 -14.78
C ALA A 291 -4.82 16.11 -14.35
N GLU A 292 -5.55 15.27 -15.10
CA GLU A 292 -6.95 14.95 -14.84
C GLU A 292 -7.11 14.07 -13.59
N VAL A 293 -6.30 13.02 -13.48
CA VAL A 293 -6.28 12.14 -12.29
C VAL A 293 -5.88 12.94 -11.05
N HIS A 294 -4.87 13.80 -11.13
CA HIS A 294 -4.48 14.65 -10.01
C HIS A 294 -5.60 15.63 -9.61
N ALA A 295 -6.35 16.18 -10.57
CA ALA A 295 -7.47 17.05 -10.28
C ALA A 295 -8.60 16.33 -9.52
N GLU A 296 -8.85 15.05 -9.80
CA GLU A 296 -9.89 14.25 -9.15
C GLU A 296 -9.46 13.66 -7.80
N PHE A 297 -8.25 13.10 -7.73
CA PHE A 297 -7.77 12.32 -6.57
C PHE A 297 -6.73 13.04 -5.71
N GLY A 298 -6.30 14.24 -6.10
CA GLY A 298 -5.16 14.92 -5.48
C GLY A 298 -3.90 14.06 -5.61
N THR A 299 -3.11 13.99 -4.54
CA THR A 299 -1.89 13.17 -4.51
C THR A 299 -2.17 11.68 -4.21
N SER A 300 -3.43 11.26 -4.09
CA SER A 300 -3.78 9.86 -3.86
C SER A 300 -3.66 9.08 -5.17
N PHE A 301 -2.72 8.14 -5.24
CA PHE A 301 -2.65 7.21 -6.37
C PHE A 301 -3.85 6.25 -6.28
N PRO A 302 -4.78 6.25 -7.25
CA PRO A 302 -6.13 5.74 -7.00
C PRO A 302 -6.32 4.25 -7.28
N ILE A 303 -5.37 3.56 -7.91
CA ILE A 303 -5.45 2.12 -8.26
C ILE A 303 -4.37 1.34 -7.49
N ARG A 304 -4.73 0.14 -7.02
CA ARG A 304 -3.81 -0.80 -6.40
C ARG A 304 -3.87 -2.18 -7.04
N PHE A 305 -2.76 -2.91 -6.93
CA PHE A 305 -2.60 -4.28 -7.40
C PHE A 305 -2.07 -5.13 -6.25
N ASP A 306 -2.75 -6.23 -5.96
CA ASP A 306 -2.32 -7.18 -4.94
C ASP A 306 -2.70 -8.62 -5.28
N TYR A 307 -1.91 -9.57 -4.81
CA TYR A 307 -2.23 -10.99 -4.94
C TYR A 307 -2.97 -11.50 -3.71
N LEU A 308 -4.13 -12.12 -3.95
CA LEU A 308 -4.85 -12.91 -2.95
C LEU A 308 -4.54 -14.39 -3.21
N ASP A 309 -3.68 -14.95 -2.37
CA ASP A 309 -3.25 -16.34 -2.46
C ASP A 309 -4.04 -17.20 -1.47
N THR A 310 -4.92 -18.02 -2.04
CA THR A 310 -5.69 -19.04 -1.33
C THR A 310 -5.29 -20.46 -1.76
N VAL A 311 -4.18 -20.61 -2.49
CA VAL A 311 -3.72 -21.90 -3.01
C VAL A 311 -3.14 -22.72 -1.86
N ASP A 312 -3.75 -23.86 -1.56
CA ASP A 312 -3.51 -24.65 -0.33
C ASP A 312 -3.81 -23.88 0.96
N GLY A 313 -4.66 -22.86 0.85
CA GLY A 313 -5.21 -22.08 1.95
C GLY A 313 -6.70 -22.36 2.18
N GLY A 314 -7.39 -21.36 2.73
CA GLY A 314 -8.83 -21.39 2.94
C GLY A 314 -9.56 -20.32 2.14
N ASN A 315 -10.89 -20.30 2.23
CA ASN A 315 -11.69 -19.22 1.65
C ASN A 315 -11.32 -17.87 2.29
N LEU A 316 -11.23 -16.82 1.48
CA LEU A 316 -11.23 -15.44 1.98
C LEU A 316 -12.53 -15.17 2.77
N SER A 317 -12.51 -14.23 3.72
CA SER A 317 -13.74 -13.85 4.43
C SER A 317 -14.84 -13.42 3.47
N LEU A 318 -16.10 -13.78 3.75
CA LEU A 318 -17.23 -13.18 3.05
C LEU A 318 -17.40 -11.74 3.51
N HIS A 319 -17.30 -10.79 2.58
CA HIS A 319 -17.31 -9.37 2.89
C HIS A 319 -17.82 -8.54 1.70
N LEU A 320 -17.88 -7.23 1.92
CA LEU A 320 -18.04 -6.23 0.88
C LEU A 320 -17.22 -4.98 1.23
N HIS A 321 -17.13 -4.04 0.29
CA HIS A 321 -16.57 -2.71 0.54
C HIS A 321 -17.66 -1.66 0.73
N PRO A 322 -17.42 -0.62 1.54
CA PRO A 322 -18.39 0.43 1.79
C PRO A 322 -18.81 1.13 0.50
N ARG A 323 -20.07 1.53 0.35
CA ARG A 323 -20.49 2.41 -0.76
C ARG A 323 -19.95 3.83 -0.55
N ALA A 324 -19.80 4.59 -1.63
CA ALA A 324 -19.13 5.91 -1.62
C ALA A 324 -19.68 6.88 -0.57
N ASP A 325 -21.00 6.99 -0.43
CA ASP A 325 -21.62 7.89 0.56
C ASP A 325 -21.32 7.48 2.00
N TYR A 326 -21.37 6.17 2.28
CA TYR A 326 -21.04 5.61 3.59
C TYR A 326 -19.57 5.82 3.92
N MET A 327 -18.70 5.57 2.94
CA MET A 327 -17.25 5.75 3.01
C MET A 327 -16.89 7.20 3.39
N ARG A 328 -17.57 8.17 2.79
CA ARG A 328 -17.40 9.60 3.09
C ARG A 328 -17.93 9.99 4.47
N ALA A 329 -19.14 9.55 4.80
CA ALA A 329 -19.81 9.95 6.04
C ALA A 329 -19.14 9.36 7.28
N HIS A 330 -18.88 8.05 7.27
CA HIS A 330 -18.38 7.29 8.42
C HIS A 330 -16.86 7.21 8.50
N PHE A 331 -16.18 7.05 7.35
CA PHE A 331 -14.74 6.79 7.34
C PHE A 331 -13.90 7.98 6.85
N GLY A 332 -14.53 9.00 6.25
CA GLY A 332 -13.88 10.27 5.91
C GLY A 332 -13.10 10.27 4.59
N TRP A 333 -13.20 9.19 3.82
CA TRP A 333 -12.56 9.04 2.50
C TRP A 333 -13.36 9.71 1.38
N PRO A 334 -12.69 10.31 0.37
CA PRO A 334 -13.38 11.00 -0.73
C PRO A 334 -13.97 10.08 -1.81
N TYR A 335 -13.48 8.84 -1.91
CA TYR A 335 -13.94 7.79 -2.83
C TYR A 335 -13.88 6.44 -2.13
N THR A 336 -14.35 5.38 -2.78
CA THR A 336 -14.43 4.04 -2.18
C THR A 336 -13.64 2.98 -2.95
N GLN A 337 -13.47 1.83 -2.30
CA GLN A 337 -12.90 0.65 -2.89
C GLN A 337 -13.93 -0.04 -3.79
N HIS A 338 -13.79 0.20 -5.09
CA HIS A 338 -14.26 -0.74 -6.09
C HIS A 338 -13.14 -1.73 -6.36
N GLU A 339 -13.48 -2.98 -6.65
CA GLU A 339 -12.51 -4.06 -6.78
C GLU A 339 -12.79 -4.89 -8.02
N SER A 340 -11.82 -5.71 -8.39
CA SER A 340 -12.00 -6.77 -9.36
C SER A 340 -11.04 -7.93 -9.09
N TYR A 341 -11.49 -9.14 -9.38
CA TYR A 341 -10.67 -10.35 -9.32
C TYR A 341 -10.29 -10.80 -10.72
N TYR A 342 -9.02 -10.66 -11.06
CA TYR A 342 -8.43 -11.36 -12.20
C TYR A 342 -7.87 -12.69 -11.71
N VAL A 343 -8.45 -13.81 -12.16
CA VAL A 343 -7.98 -15.14 -11.74
C VAL A 343 -6.70 -15.48 -12.48
N THR A 344 -5.57 -15.38 -11.78
CA THR A 344 -4.24 -15.69 -12.32
C THR A 344 -4.02 -17.20 -12.38
N GLU A 345 -4.42 -17.92 -11.33
CA GLU A 345 -4.36 -19.38 -11.27
C GLU A 345 -5.57 -19.93 -10.51
N SER A 346 -6.11 -21.07 -10.95
CA SER A 346 -7.19 -21.75 -10.24
C SER A 346 -7.17 -23.25 -10.46
N ALA A 347 -7.22 -24.02 -9.37
CA ALA A 347 -7.29 -25.47 -9.37
C ALA A 347 -8.76 -25.96 -9.26
N GLY A 348 -9.67 -25.40 -10.06
CA GLY A 348 -11.10 -25.74 -10.02
C GLY A 348 -11.86 -25.10 -8.85
N ALA A 349 -11.33 -24.00 -8.33
CA ALA A 349 -11.92 -23.26 -7.22
C ALA A 349 -13.11 -22.38 -7.65
N ARG A 350 -13.65 -21.62 -6.70
CA ARG A 350 -14.84 -20.78 -6.87
C ARG A 350 -14.55 -19.33 -6.51
N VAL A 351 -15.32 -18.41 -7.09
CA VAL A 351 -15.45 -17.02 -6.65
C VAL A 351 -16.88 -16.84 -6.15
N TYR A 352 -17.06 -16.43 -4.90
CA TYR A 352 -18.36 -16.01 -4.39
C TYR A 352 -18.60 -14.56 -4.78
N LEU A 353 -19.73 -14.27 -5.42
CA LEU A 353 -20.03 -12.93 -5.93
C LEU A 353 -21.53 -12.73 -6.08
N GLY A 354 -22.05 -11.70 -5.42
CA GLY A 354 -23.44 -11.28 -5.54
C GLY A 354 -24.43 -12.20 -4.82
N LEU A 355 -25.64 -11.71 -4.62
CA LEU A 355 -26.71 -12.39 -3.88
C LEU A 355 -27.46 -13.39 -4.76
N GLN A 356 -28.02 -14.43 -4.14
CA GLN A 356 -29.05 -15.25 -4.80
C GLN A 356 -30.29 -14.39 -5.10
N GLU A 357 -31.05 -14.74 -6.13
CA GLU A 357 -32.28 -14.02 -6.53
C GLU A 357 -33.26 -13.89 -5.35
N ASP A 358 -33.48 -15.00 -4.64
CA ASP A 358 -34.39 -15.15 -3.51
C ASP A 358 -33.69 -15.02 -2.15
N ALA A 359 -32.49 -14.43 -2.09
CA ALA A 359 -31.74 -14.25 -0.85
C ALA A 359 -32.54 -13.45 0.20
N ASP A 360 -32.91 -14.09 1.31
CA ASP A 360 -33.49 -13.45 2.48
C ASP A 360 -32.39 -12.83 3.36
N LEU A 361 -32.25 -11.52 3.27
CA LEU A 361 -31.23 -10.75 3.99
C LEU A 361 -31.49 -10.67 5.50
N GLY A 362 -32.75 -10.76 5.93
CA GLY A 362 -33.11 -10.81 7.34
C GLY A 362 -32.70 -12.13 7.96
N LEU A 363 -32.87 -13.23 7.22
CA LEU A 363 -32.38 -14.54 7.62
C LEU A 363 -30.85 -14.61 7.59
N MET A 364 -30.21 -14.07 6.53
CA MET A 364 -28.75 -14.01 6.44
C MET A 364 -28.14 -13.32 7.66
N ARG A 365 -28.70 -12.16 8.06
CA ARG A 365 -28.27 -11.44 9.26
C ARG A 365 -28.38 -12.30 10.52
N LYS A 366 -29.53 -12.94 10.74
CA LYS A 366 -29.72 -13.82 11.90
C LYS A 366 -28.72 -14.98 11.91
N GLN A 367 -28.42 -15.58 10.76
CA GLN A 367 -27.43 -16.65 10.68
C GLN A 367 -26.01 -16.14 10.93
N VAL A 368 -25.66 -14.92 10.51
CA VAL A 368 -24.39 -14.27 10.85
C VAL A 368 -24.27 -14.06 12.36
N GLU A 369 -25.31 -13.52 13.00
CA GLU A 369 -25.35 -13.29 14.45
C GLU A 369 -25.19 -14.62 15.22
N VAL A 370 -25.95 -15.65 14.82
CA VAL A 370 -25.84 -17.00 15.40
C VAL A 370 -24.46 -17.61 15.18
N ALA A 371 -23.82 -17.40 14.02
CA ALA A 371 -22.47 -17.86 13.77
C ALA A 371 -21.44 -17.21 14.69
N ILE A 372 -21.60 -15.92 14.99
CA ILE A 372 -20.74 -15.17 15.90
C ILE A 372 -20.96 -15.60 17.35
N GLU A 373 -22.21 -15.69 17.78
CA GLU A 373 -22.59 -15.96 19.18
C GLU A 373 -22.41 -17.42 19.58
N ARG A 374 -22.74 -18.34 18.68
CA ARG A 374 -22.86 -19.79 18.98
C ARG A 374 -21.88 -20.66 18.21
N GLY A 375 -21.16 -20.09 17.23
CA GLY A 375 -20.24 -20.86 16.40
C GLY A 375 -20.94 -21.82 15.44
N GLU A 376 -22.18 -21.53 15.05
CA GLU A 376 -22.90 -22.32 14.04
C GLU A 376 -22.52 -21.86 12.62
N GLN A 377 -22.48 -22.78 11.67
CA GLN A 377 -22.02 -22.46 10.31
C GLN A 377 -23.07 -21.65 9.53
N LEU A 378 -22.64 -20.58 8.88
CA LEU A 378 -23.47 -19.84 7.91
C LEU A 378 -23.59 -20.64 6.60
N GLU A 379 -24.82 -20.81 6.10
CA GLU A 379 -25.10 -21.41 4.79
C GLU A 379 -24.87 -20.39 3.68
N VAL A 380 -23.61 -20.01 3.43
CA VAL A 380 -23.25 -18.90 2.51
C VAL A 380 -23.93 -19.03 1.14
N GLU A 381 -23.96 -20.22 0.54
CA GLU A 381 -24.51 -20.47 -0.80
C GLU A 381 -26.03 -20.27 -0.90
N ARG A 382 -26.74 -20.24 0.24
CA ARG A 382 -28.16 -19.89 0.30
C ARG A 382 -28.41 -18.41 0.02
N PHE A 383 -27.42 -17.56 0.28
CA PHE A 383 -27.56 -16.11 0.17
C PHE A 383 -26.67 -15.50 -0.90
N VAL A 384 -25.53 -16.10 -1.18
CA VAL A 384 -24.49 -15.58 -2.09
C VAL A 384 -24.22 -16.59 -3.20
N GLN A 385 -24.19 -16.12 -4.44
CA GLN A 385 -23.87 -16.97 -5.59
C GLN A 385 -22.40 -17.35 -5.57
N HIS A 386 -22.08 -18.50 -6.18
CA HIS A 386 -20.70 -18.88 -6.47
C HIS A 386 -20.54 -19.18 -7.96
N HIS A 387 -19.38 -18.81 -8.49
CA HIS A 387 -19.03 -18.96 -9.89
C HIS A 387 -17.75 -19.78 -9.99
N ARG A 388 -17.68 -20.65 -11.00
CA ARG A 388 -16.44 -21.40 -11.25
C ARG A 388 -15.34 -20.42 -11.64
N ALA A 389 -14.24 -20.41 -10.90
CA ALA A 389 -13.08 -19.61 -11.23
C ALA A 389 -12.41 -20.14 -12.51
N ARG A 390 -12.09 -19.24 -13.44
CA ARG A 390 -11.42 -19.57 -14.71
C ARG A 390 -10.20 -18.70 -14.86
N THR A 391 -9.03 -19.29 -15.06
CA THR A 391 -7.80 -18.54 -15.33
C THR A 391 -8.01 -17.56 -16.49
N GLY A 392 -7.62 -16.31 -16.27
CA GLY A 392 -7.79 -15.22 -17.22
C GLY A 392 -9.17 -14.57 -17.25
N GLN A 393 -10.12 -15.00 -16.42
CA GLN A 393 -11.41 -14.33 -16.24
C GLN A 393 -11.27 -13.18 -15.24
N LEU A 394 -11.94 -12.06 -15.54
CA LEU A 394 -12.14 -10.95 -14.62
C LEU A 394 -13.55 -11.03 -14.02
N TYR A 395 -13.64 -10.77 -12.72
CA TYR A 395 -14.90 -10.55 -11.99
C TYR A 395 -14.88 -9.13 -11.45
N LEU A 396 -15.85 -8.29 -11.82
CA LEU A 396 -15.98 -6.93 -11.33
C LEU A 396 -16.71 -6.93 -9.99
N ILE A 397 -16.23 -6.10 -9.05
CA ILE A 397 -16.74 -6.04 -7.69
C ILE A 397 -16.96 -4.56 -7.31
N PRO A 398 -18.01 -3.91 -7.84
CA PRO A 398 -18.39 -2.58 -7.36
C PRO A 398 -18.70 -2.62 -5.86
N ALA A 399 -18.42 -1.51 -5.15
CA ALA A 399 -18.70 -1.39 -3.73
C ALA A 399 -20.14 -1.80 -3.35
N GLY A 400 -20.32 -2.39 -2.18
CA GLY A 400 -21.59 -2.96 -1.73
C GLY A 400 -21.91 -4.37 -2.24
N THR A 401 -21.08 -4.95 -3.11
CA THR A 401 -21.26 -6.31 -3.62
C THR A 401 -20.67 -7.34 -2.64
N PRO A 402 -21.44 -8.31 -2.12
CA PRO A 402 -20.90 -9.37 -1.27
C PRO A 402 -20.05 -10.35 -2.09
N HIS A 403 -18.84 -10.64 -1.62
CA HIS A 403 -17.90 -11.50 -2.35
C HIS A 403 -16.87 -12.18 -1.44
N ALA A 404 -16.20 -13.21 -1.99
CA ALA A 404 -15.03 -13.86 -1.42
C ALA A 404 -14.30 -14.70 -2.48
N SER A 405 -12.97 -14.72 -2.45
CA SER A 405 -12.19 -15.75 -3.17
C SER A 405 -12.28 -17.09 -2.44
N GLY A 406 -12.71 -18.14 -3.14
CA GLY A 406 -12.73 -19.50 -2.59
C GLY A 406 -11.33 -20.13 -2.56
N ALA A 407 -11.14 -21.13 -1.69
CA ALA A 407 -9.89 -21.86 -1.55
C ALA A 407 -9.42 -22.47 -2.89
N GLY A 408 -8.13 -22.35 -3.20
CA GLY A 408 -7.53 -22.87 -4.42
C GLY A 408 -7.41 -21.87 -5.58
N ASN A 409 -7.52 -20.57 -5.32
CA ASN A 409 -7.27 -19.50 -6.28
C ASN A 409 -6.00 -18.70 -5.95
N LEU A 410 -5.30 -18.29 -6.99
CA LEU A 410 -4.47 -17.09 -6.99
C LEU A 410 -5.20 -16.01 -7.78
N VAL A 411 -5.57 -14.94 -7.10
CA VAL A 411 -6.23 -13.78 -7.71
C VAL A 411 -5.28 -12.61 -7.72
N LEU A 412 -5.16 -11.94 -8.87
CA LEU A 412 -4.69 -10.56 -8.91
C LEU A 412 -5.90 -9.67 -8.65
N GLU A 413 -5.96 -9.10 -7.47
CA GLU A 413 -6.91 -8.05 -7.11
C GLU A 413 -6.46 -6.74 -7.75
N ILE A 414 -7.37 -6.12 -8.48
CA ILE A 414 -7.19 -4.78 -9.05
C ILE A 414 -8.32 -3.92 -8.52
N SER A 415 -7.98 -2.99 -7.64
CA SER A 415 -8.96 -2.23 -6.87
C SER A 415 -8.60 -0.76 -6.74
N ALA A 416 -9.58 0.04 -6.34
CA ALA A 416 -9.33 1.39 -5.91
C ALA A 416 -8.60 1.40 -4.56
N THR A 417 -7.73 2.38 -4.34
CA THR A 417 -6.75 2.36 -3.25
C THR A 417 -7.26 2.29 -1.82
N PRO A 418 -8.45 2.77 -1.39
CA PRO A 418 -8.86 2.67 0.01
C PRO A 418 -8.86 1.19 0.44
N TYR A 419 -7.90 0.76 1.26
CA TYR A 419 -7.54 -0.67 1.40
C TYR A 419 -7.79 -1.25 2.79
N LEU A 420 -8.21 -0.42 3.75
CA LEU A 420 -8.43 -0.82 5.14
C LEU A 420 -9.87 -1.29 5.40
N TYR A 421 -10.77 -1.19 4.41
CA TYR A 421 -12.22 -1.27 4.61
C TYR A 421 -12.85 -2.51 3.99
N SER A 422 -12.60 -3.68 4.59
CA SER A 422 -13.39 -4.89 4.32
C SER A 422 -14.48 -5.06 5.38
N LEU A 423 -15.74 -4.86 5.01
CA LEU A 423 -16.89 -5.01 5.90
C LEU A 423 -17.34 -6.48 5.91
N ARG A 424 -16.80 -7.24 6.87
CA ARG A 424 -16.91 -8.71 6.89
C ARG A 424 -18.22 -9.18 7.52
N PHE A 425 -18.88 -10.11 6.84
CA PHE A 425 -20.05 -10.82 7.35
C PHE A 425 -19.67 -12.12 8.04
N TYR A 426 -18.72 -12.87 7.48
CA TYR A 426 -18.41 -14.22 7.93
C TYR A 426 -16.98 -14.62 7.60
N ASP A 427 -16.32 -15.30 8.53
CA ASP A 427 -14.91 -15.71 8.43
C ASP A 427 -14.75 -17.24 8.56
N TRP A 428 -15.78 -18.00 8.17
CA TRP A 428 -15.76 -19.48 8.16
C TRP A 428 -15.45 -20.12 9.51
N LEU A 429 -15.88 -19.46 10.60
CA LEU A 429 -15.62 -19.84 12.00
C LEU A 429 -14.13 -20.05 12.34
N ARG A 430 -13.23 -19.48 11.52
CA ARG A 430 -11.79 -19.60 11.73
C ARG A 430 -11.37 -18.98 13.04
N LYS A 431 -10.32 -19.56 13.60
CA LYS A 431 -9.67 -19.13 14.83
C LYS A 431 -8.23 -18.75 14.54
N ASP A 432 -7.74 -17.71 15.22
CA ASP A 432 -6.32 -17.40 15.22
C ASP A 432 -5.51 -18.44 16.02
N ALA A 433 -4.18 -18.26 16.06
CA ALA A 433 -3.29 -19.15 16.81
C ALA A 433 -3.57 -19.18 18.33
N GLN A 434 -4.33 -18.21 18.84
CA GLN A 434 -4.76 -18.11 20.24
C GLN A 434 -6.21 -18.62 20.44
N GLY A 435 -6.82 -19.21 19.42
CA GLY A 435 -8.18 -19.76 19.50
C GLY A 435 -9.29 -18.71 19.43
N ARG A 436 -8.99 -17.45 19.09
CA ARG A 436 -9.96 -16.34 19.04
C ARG A 436 -10.55 -16.21 17.63
N SER A 437 -11.84 -15.91 17.56
CA SER A 437 -12.47 -15.51 16.29
C SER A 437 -12.08 -14.09 15.92
N ARG A 438 -11.93 -13.85 14.62
CA ARG A 438 -11.77 -12.50 14.09
C ARG A 438 -13.03 -11.66 14.39
N PRO A 439 -12.89 -10.41 14.86
CA PRO A 439 -14.01 -9.48 14.97
C PRO A 439 -14.62 -9.15 13.60
N LEU A 440 -15.96 -9.14 13.50
CA LEU A 440 -16.67 -8.95 12.23
C LEU A 440 -17.56 -7.68 12.28
N PRO A 441 -17.29 -6.64 11.48
CA PRO A 441 -18.11 -5.42 11.41
C PRO A 441 -19.37 -5.62 10.55
N TYR A 442 -20.11 -6.71 10.76
CA TYR A 442 -21.22 -7.13 9.89
C TYR A 442 -22.35 -6.09 9.81
N ALA A 443 -22.56 -5.31 10.87
CA ALA A 443 -23.54 -4.21 10.88
C ALA A 443 -23.23 -3.15 9.82
N HIS A 444 -21.96 -2.76 9.67
CA HIS A 444 -21.51 -1.89 8.58
C HIS A 444 -21.73 -2.57 7.23
N GLY A 445 -21.42 -3.86 7.13
CA GLY A 445 -21.63 -4.65 5.92
C GLY A 445 -23.08 -4.57 5.43
N PHE A 446 -24.04 -4.87 6.30
CA PHE A 446 -25.46 -4.82 5.93
C PHE A 446 -25.96 -3.40 5.64
N ALA A 447 -25.37 -2.35 6.24
CA ALA A 447 -25.70 -0.96 5.90
C ALA A 447 -25.20 -0.55 4.51
N ASN A 448 -24.27 -1.31 3.94
CA ASN A 448 -23.63 -1.03 2.64
C ASN A 448 -24.01 -2.00 1.54
N LEU A 449 -24.81 -3.03 1.84
CA LEU A 449 -25.17 -4.07 0.89
C LEU A 449 -25.97 -3.48 -0.28
N GLU A 450 -25.52 -3.72 -1.51
CA GLU A 450 -26.26 -3.34 -2.71
C GLU A 450 -27.24 -4.45 -3.10
N HIS A 451 -28.52 -4.20 -2.87
CA HIS A 451 -29.57 -5.22 -3.00
C HIS A 451 -29.80 -5.65 -4.45
N ALA A 452 -29.51 -4.78 -5.42
CA ALA A 452 -29.70 -5.06 -6.84
C ALA A 452 -28.67 -6.06 -7.40
N ARG A 453 -27.57 -6.35 -6.69
CA ARG A 453 -26.56 -7.35 -7.10
C ARG A 453 -27.06 -8.78 -6.86
N ARG A 454 -28.13 -9.18 -7.52
CA ARG A 454 -28.75 -10.50 -7.35
C ARG A 454 -29.14 -11.16 -8.67
N GLY A 455 -29.35 -12.47 -8.62
CA GLY A 455 -29.81 -13.26 -9.77
C GLY A 455 -28.91 -13.09 -11.01
N THR A 456 -29.54 -12.97 -12.18
CA THR A 456 -28.82 -12.90 -13.46
C THR A 456 -28.02 -11.61 -13.63
N ALA A 457 -28.42 -10.50 -12.99
CA ALA A 457 -27.70 -9.23 -13.05
C ALA A 457 -26.25 -9.35 -12.57
N VAL A 458 -25.96 -10.29 -11.66
CA VAL A 458 -24.58 -10.59 -11.23
C VAL A 458 -23.74 -11.07 -12.41
N VAL A 459 -24.25 -12.00 -13.22
CA VAL A 459 -23.51 -12.54 -14.36
C VAL A 459 -23.41 -11.48 -15.46
N ASP A 460 -24.53 -10.86 -15.78
CA ASP A 460 -24.65 -9.92 -16.91
C ASP A 460 -23.78 -8.66 -16.69
N ASP A 461 -23.74 -8.12 -15.47
CA ASP A 461 -23.06 -6.85 -15.20
C ASP A 461 -21.62 -7.03 -14.69
N LEU A 462 -21.33 -8.14 -13.98
CA LEU A 462 -20.08 -8.30 -13.22
C LEU A 462 -19.13 -9.36 -13.77
N ILE A 463 -19.60 -10.23 -14.68
CA ILE A 463 -18.78 -11.30 -15.27
C ILE A 463 -18.75 -11.13 -16.78
N GLN A 464 -18.07 -10.07 -17.21
CA GLN A 464 -18.00 -9.68 -18.61
C GLN A 464 -17.11 -10.64 -19.43
N SER A 465 -17.45 -10.82 -20.70
CA SER A 465 -16.62 -11.55 -21.66
C SER A 465 -15.59 -10.59 -22.27
N PRO A 466 -14.32 -11.01 -22.46
CA PRO A 466 -13.32 -10.16 -23.09
C PRO A 466 -13.72 -9.67 -24.48
N GLU A 467 -13.60 -8.38 -24.74
CA GLU A 467 -13.85 -7.75 -26.04
C GLU A 467 -12.52 -7.30 -26.66
N THR A 468 -12.23 -7.67 -27.91
CA THR A 468 -11.02 -7.18 -28.58
C THR A 468 -11.20 -5.72 -28.99
N LEU A 469 -10.36 -4.82 -28.45
CA LEU A 469 -10.38 -3.40 -28.76
C LEU A 469 -9.55 -3.08 -30.01
N ARG A 470 -8.36 -3.67 -30.11
CA ARG A 470 -7.41 -3.48 -31.21
C ARG A 470 -6.36 -4.60 -31.24
N GLY A 471 -5.54 -4.64 -32.27
CA GLY A 471 -4.43 -5.57 -32.37
C GLY A 471 -3.53 -5.31 -33.57
N GLY A 472 -2.52 -6.16 -33.71
CA GLY A 472 -1.55 -6.18 -34.81
C GLY A 472 -1.08 -7.61 -35.08
N ARG A 473 0.00 -7.78 -35.85
CA ARG A 473 0.53 -9.13 -36.13
C ARG A 473 1.13 -9.75 -34.88
N GLY A 474 0.46 -10.76 -34.33
CA GLY A 474 0.89 -11.52 -33.15
C GLY A 474 0.52 -10.87 -31.82
N TRP A 475 -0.37 -9.87 -31.78
CA TRP A 475 -0.86 -9.31 -30.53
C TRP A 475 -2.27 -8.73 -30.64
N ARG A 476 -2.99 -8.70 -29.52
CA ARG A 476 -4.26 -7.96 -29.37
C ARG A 476 -4.40 -7.37 -27.97
N GLU A 477 -5.19 -6.31 -27.86
CA GLU A 477 -5.63 -5.73 -26.59
C GLU A 477 -7.12 -6.02 -26.41
N GLU A 478 -7.47 -6.58 -25.26
CA GLU A 478 -8.83 -6.94 -24.86
C GLU A 478 -9.30 -6.04 -23.72
N LEU A 479 -10.53 -5.53 -23.78
CA LEU A 479 -11.25 -5.02 -22.61
C LEU A 479 -11.73 -6.23 -21.81
N LEU A 480 -11.30 -6.34 -20.55
CA LEU A 480 -11.74 -7.39 -19.65
C LEU A 480 -12.92 -6.96 -18.80
N GLY A 481 -12.95 -5.69 -18.40
CA GLY A 481 -14.10 -5.14 -17.71
C GLY A 481 -14.06 -3.63 -17.54
N ALA A 482 -15.23 -3.02 -17.77
CA ALA A 482 -15.53 -1.64 -17.45
C ALA A 482 -16.95 -1.58 -16.85
N ASN A 483 -17.11 -0.80 -15.78
CA ASN A 483 -18.39 -0.61 -15.12
C ASN A 483 -18.61 0.89 -14.86
N ALA A 484 -19.83 1.37 -15.05
CA ALA A 484 -20.16 2.79 -14.89
C ALA A 484 -19.85 3.33 -13.49
N GLU A 485 -19.92 2.49 -12.45
CA GLU A 485 -19.65 2.86 -11.06
C GLU A 485 -18.15 2.87 -10.71
N MET A 486 -17.30 2.34 -11.59
CA MET A 486 -15.86 2.21 -11.36
C MET A 486 -15.12 3.26 -12.20
N PHE A 487 -14.26 4.07 -11.59
CA PHE A 487 -13.51 5.11 -12.34
C PHE A 487 -12.39 4.55 -13.21
N TYR A 488 -12.05 3.26 -13.06
CA TYR A 488 -11.02 2.59 -13.83
C TYR A 488 -11.61 1.43 -14.64
N GLU A 489 -10.86 0.99 -15.64
CA GLU A 489 -11.14 -0.22 -16.40
C GLU A 489 -9.92 -1.13 -16.44
N VAL A 490 -10.18 -2.41 -16.72
CA VAL A 490 -9.15 -3.43 -16.80
C VAL A 490 -9.10 -3.98 -18.22
N ARG A 491 -7.90 -3.96 -18.79
CA ARG A 491 -7.59 -4.47 -20.12
C ARG A 491 -6.52 -5.55 -20.05
N ARG A 492 -6.32 -6.27 -21.14
CA ARG A 492 -5.24 -7.25 -21.27
C ARG A 492 -4.64 -7.22 -22.66
N PHE A 493 -3.32 -7.12 -22.72
CA PHE A 493 -2.58 -7.49 -23.92
C PHE A 493 -2.37 -9.00 -23.93
N VAL A 494 -2.67 -9.62 -25.06
CA VAL A 494 -2.30 -10.99 -25.38
C VAL A 494 -1.28 -10.93 -26.51
N LEU A 495 -0.04 -11.33 -26.21
CA LEU A 495 1.08 -11.34 -27.16
C LEU A 495 1.46 -12.79 -27.45
N ASP A 496 1.54 -13.14 -28.73
CA ASP A 496 2.06 -14.44 -29.16
C ASP A 496 3.57 -14.49 -28.91
N ALA A 497 4.12 -15.70 -28.74
CA ALA A 497 5.54 -15.88 -28.46
C ALA A 497 6.44 -15.41 -29.61
N ASP A 498 5.95 -15.56 -30.83
CA ASP A 498 6.59 -15.22 -32.10
C ASP A 498 6.02 -13.92 -32.71
N ALA A 499 5.44 -13.05 -31.87
CA ALA A 499 4.89 -11.77 -32.31
C ALA A 499 5.90 -10.96 -33.14
N GLU A 500 5.57 -10.75 -34.41
CA GLU A 500 6.41 -9.99 -35.35
C GLU A 500 6.38 -8.49 -35.05
N GLU A 501 5.25 -7.99 -34.54
CA GLU A 501 5.03 -6.61 -34.17
C GLU A 501 5.00 -6.44 -32.65
N SER A 502 5.49 -5.29 -32.19
CA SER A 502 5.38 -4.92 -30.79
C SER A 502 3.99 -4.38 -30.51
N ALA A 503 3.41 -4.69 -29.35
CA ALA A 503 2.19 -4.04 -28.91
C ALA A 503 2.53 -2.61 -28.49
N GLU A 504 2.05 -1.63 -29.25
CA GLU A 504 2.28 -0.21 -28.96
C GLU A 504 1.17 0.34 -28.06
N ASP A 505 1.49 1.26 -27.15
CA ASP A 505 0.52 1.92 -26.29
C ASP A 505 1.03 3.31 -25.90
N ASP A 506 0.14 4.17 -25.41
CA ASP A 506 0.48 5.51 -24.96
C ASP A 506 -0.32 5.85 -23.71
N THR A 507 0.37 6.34 -22.68
CA THR A 507 -0.24 6.85 -21.45
C THR A 507 -1.30 7.92 -21.69
N ALA A 508 -1.20 8.68 -22.80
CA ALA A 508 -2.10 9.76 -23.17
C ALA A 508 -2.37 10.74 -22.00
N GLY A 509 -1.32 11.02 -21.21
CA GLY A 509 -1.41 11.89 -20.04
C GLY A 509 -2.04 11.26 -18.79
N ARG A 510 -2.15 9.93 -18.72
CA ARG A 510 -2.63 9.16 -17.55
C ARG A 510 -1.68 8.01 -17.25
N PHE A 511 -1.51 7.67 -15.98
CA PHE A 511 -0.69 6.52 -15.62
C PHE A 511 -1.35 5.20 -16.06
N HIS A 512 -0.53 4.19 -16.34
CA HIS A 512 -0.96 2.80 -16.49
C HIS A 512 -0.32 1.94 -15.40
N VAL A 513 -1.02 0.91 -14.94
CA VAL A 513 -0.43 -0.16 -14.10
C VAL A 513 -0.49 -1.46 -14.89
N LEU A 514 0.66 -2.11 -15.05
CA LEU A 514 0.82 -3.33 -15.83
C LEU A 514 1.20 -4.49 -14.90
N ASN A 515 0.64 -5.68 -15.14
CA ASN A 515 1.04 -6.91 -14.47
C ASN A 515 1.15 -8.06 -15.49
N VAL A 516 2.21 -8.86 -15.41
CA VAL A 516 2.33 -10.06 -16.25
C VAL A 516 1.61 -11.23 -15.58
N SER A 517 0.42 -11.52 -16.07
CA SER A 517 -0.49 -12.50 -15.50
C SER A 517 -0.37 -13.92 -16.10
N ALA A 518 0.34 -14.08 -17.21
CA ALA A 518 0.70 -15.38 -17.79
C ALA A 518 1.88 -15.23 -18.77
N GLY A 519 2.59 -16.31 -19.03
CA GLY A 519 3.75 -16.33 -19.92
C GLY A 519 5.08 -16.06 -19.20
N ASP A 520 6.14 -15.80 -19.96
CA ASP A 520 7.49 -15.62 -19.40
C ASP A 520 7.80 -14.16 -19.02
N GLY A 521 7.14 -13.19 -19.66
CA GLY A 521 7.38 -11.76 -19.45
C GLY A 521 7.38 -10.95 -20.74
N VAL A 522 7.42 -9.63 -20.58
CA VAL A 522 7.58 -8.66 -21.66
C VAL A 522 8.76 -7.73 -21.41
N LEU A 523 9.42 -7.31 -22.49
CA LEU A 523 10.26 -6.13 -22.52
C LEU A 523 9.37 -4.94 -22.82
N LEU A 524 9.38 -3.96 -21.92
CA LEU A 524 8.80 -2.64 -22.15
C LEU A 524 9.90 -1.69 -22.61
N GLU A 525 9.71 -1.06 -23.77
CA GLU A 525 10.59 -0.02 -24.31
C GLU A 525 9.81 1.30 -24.42
N THR A 526 10.26 2.35 -23.74
CA THR A 526 9.66 3.69 -23.83
C THR A 526 10.20 4.45 -25.04
N ALA A 527 9.47 5.47 -25.52
CA ALA A 527 9.95 6.37 -26.56
C ALA A 527 11.25 7.12 -26.15
N GLY A 528 11.45 7.35 -24.84
CA GLY A 528 12.67 7.91 -24.26
C GLY A 528 13.86 6.94 -24.20
N GLY A 529 13.69 5.69 -24.66
CA GLY A 529 14.76 4.69 -24.72
C GLY A 529 14.97 3.88 -23.43
N ALA A 530 14.21 4.16 -22.36
CA ALA A 530 14.23 3.32 -21.16
C ALA A 530 13.67 1.93 -21.46
N ARG A 531 14.30 0.90 -20.89
CA ARG A 531 14.00 -0.52 -21.12
C ARG A 531 13.77 -1.23 -19.78
N HIS A 532 12.66 -1.96 -19.68
CA HIS A 532 12.29 -2.68 -18.47
C HIS A 532 11.81 -4.09 -18.82
N ASP A 533 12.51 -5.10 -18.30
CA ASP A 533 12.00 -6.47 -18.29
C ASP A 533 10.93 -6.55 -17.20
N LEU A 534 9.73 -7.00 -17.55
CA LEU A 534 8.66 -7.33 -16.63
C LEU A 534 8.33 -8.82 -16.80
N VAL A 535 8.59 -9.64 -15.78
CA VAL A 535 8.37 -11.09 -15.86
C VAL A 535 7.10 -11.50 -15.12
N PHE A 536 6.73 -12.76 -15.28
CA PHE A 536 5.53 -13.32 -14.64
C PHE A 536 5.39 -12.93 -13.17
N ALA A 537 4.15 -12.59 -12.82
CA ALA A 537 3.68 -12.10 -11.54
C ALA A 537 4.12 -10.70 -11.12
N GLU A 538 4.96 -10.01 -11.90
CA GLU A 538 5.42 -8.68 -11.51
C GLU A 538 4.48 -7.57 -11.97
N THR A 539 4.37 -6.56 -11.12
CA THR A 539 3.66 -5.31 -11.41
C THR A 539 4.63 -4.16 -11.68
N LEU A 540 4.24 -3.26 -12.59
CA LEU A 540 4.97 -2.06 -13.02
C LEU A 540 4.00 -0.90 -13.20
N THR A 541 4.34 0.26 -12.64
CA THR A 541 3.65 1.51 -12.94
C THR A 541 4.34 2.21 -14.10
N VAL A 542 3.57 2.63 -15.11
CA VAL A 542 4.02 3.51 -16.19
C VAL A 542 3.46 4.90 -15.89
N PRO A 543 4.29 5.86 -15.43
CA PRO A 543 3.84 7.23 -15.13
C PRO A 543 3.21 7.93 -16.32
N ALA A 544 2.26 8.84 -16.07
CA ALA A 544 1.60 9.64 -17.10
C ALA A 544 2.56 10.40 -18.03
N ALA A 545 3.72 10.85 -17.52
CA ALA A 545 4.74 11.53 -18.30
C ALA A 545 5.53 10.62 -19.26
N THR A 546 5.39 9.30 -19.17
CA THR A 546 6.15 8.35 -20.01
C THR A 546 5.77 8.46 -21.49
N GLY A 547 4.51 8.76 -21.80
CA GLY A 547 4.03 8.82 -23.18
C GLY A 547 3.96 7.44 -23.83
N ALA A 548 4.41 7.36 -25.09
CA ALA A 548 4.40 6.14 -25.88
C ALA A 548 5.40 5.09 -25.37
N TYR A 549 4.98 3.84 -25.35
CA TYR A 549 5.81 2.67 -25.07
C TYR A 549 5.38 1.46 -25.91
N ARG A 550 6.25 0.44 -25.92
CA ARG A 550 6.04 -0.81 -26.66
C ARG A 550 6.30 -2.01 -25.78
N LEU A 551 5.51 -3.06 -25.94
CA LEU A 551 5.68 -4.34 -25.28
C LEU A 551 6.10 -5.41 -26.29
N ARG A 552 7.09 -6.23 -25.90
CA ARG A 552 7.58 -7.38 -26.68
C ARG A 552 7.69 -8.61 -25.80
N PRO A 553 7.28 -9.81 -26.24
CA PRO A 553 7.46 -11.02 -25.45
C PRO A 553 8.95 -11.32 -25.23
N LEU A 554 9.33 -11.78 -24.02
CA LEU A 554 10.71 -12.16 -23.68
C LEU A 554 10.99 -13.67 -23.84
N GLY A 555 9.97 -14.49 -24.04
CA GLY A 555 10.06 -15.94 -23.99
C GLY A 555 9.32 -16.64 -25.11
N SER A 556 9.18 -17.96 -24.99
CA SER A 556 8.64 -18.82 -26.06
C SER A 556 7.17 -19.20 -25.86
N ARG A 557 6.51 -18.61 -24.87
CA ARG A 557 5.09 -18.83 -24.57
C ARG A 557 4.33 -17.53 -24.77
N PRO A 558 3.05 -17.59 -25.19
CA PRO A 558 2.19 -16.41 -25.20
C PRO A 558 2.16 -15.73 -23.84
N VAL A 559 2.11 -14.41 -23.85
CA VAL A 559 2.20 -13.57 -22.64
C VAL A 559 0.93 -12.76 -22.49
N HIS A 560 0.38 -12.76 -21.27
CA HIS A 560 -0.77 -11.94 -20.92
C HIS A 560 -0.34 -10.82 -19.98
N VAL A 561 -0.47 -9.57 -20.43
CA VAL A 561 -0.18 -8.38 -19.60
C VAL A 561 -1.50 -7.71 -19.27
N VAL A 562 -1.92 -7.78 -18.01
CA VAL A 562 -3.10 -7.06 -17.51
C VAL A 562 -2.70 -5.59 -17.33
N LYS A 563 -3.55 -4.69 -17.80
CA LYS A 563 -3.39 -3.24 -17.69
C LYS A 563 -4.61 -2.63 -16.98
N ALA A 564 -4.39 -1.77 -16.00
CA ALA A 564 -5.44 -0.91 -15.46
C ALA A 564 -5.12 0.57 -15.73
N LEU A 565 -6.17 1.35 -15.99
CA LEU A 565 -6.10 2.79 -16.21
C LEU A 565 -7.37 3.49 -15.72
N VAL A 566 -7.24 4.75 -15.32
CA VAL A 566 -8.38 5.65 -15.02
C VAL A 566 -9.02 6.11 -16.34
N ARG A 567 -10.35 6.07 -16.42
CA ARG A 567 -11.12 6.32 -17.64
C ARG A 567 -11.18 7.77 -18.08
#